data_AF-A0A967Q102-F1
#
_entry.id   AF-A0A967Q102-F1
#
_cell.length_a   1.000
_cell.length_b   1.000
_cell.length_c   1.000
_cell.angle_alpha   90.00
_cell.angle_beta   90.00
_cell.angle_gamma   90.00
#
_symmetry.space_group_name_H-M   'P 1'
#
loop_
_entity.id
_entity.type
_entity.pdbx_description
1 polymer ?
#
loop_
_entity_poly.entity_id
_entity_poly.type
_entity_poly.pdbx_seq_one_letter_code
_entity_poly.pdbx_strand_id
1 'polypeptide(L)'
;QQVLESKYPDTDWATYDFPSYVHSSESVETGYRIAVKEPELLKHFKCYCFCDAMGHADLRWCFLREGELENGFDPHGADCNICYGQAMMALLWQEAGIPPERMTEGYEKKFEKLIERFGNGN
;
A
#
# COMPACT_ATOMS: atom_id res chain seq x y z
N GLN A 1 -6.17 1.41 12.46
CA GLN A 1 -5.08 2.35 12.85
C GLN A 1 -4.21 1.89 14.02
N GLN A 2 -4.72 1.08 14.97
CA GLN A 2 -4.02 0.71 16.21
C GLN A 2 -2.57 0.19 16.07
N VAL A 3 -2.26 -0.60 15.03
CA VAL A 3 -0.89 -1.09 14.79
C VAL A 3 0.09 0.05 14.50
N LEU A 4 -0.29 0.99 13.64
CA LEU A 4 0.54 2.15 13.31
C LEU A 4 0.73 3.07 14.52
N GLU A 5 -0.32 3.29 15.30
CA GLU A 5 -0.26 4.11 16.52
C GLU A 5 0.65 3.47 17.56
N SER A 6 0.63 2.14 17.70
CA SER A 6 1.53 1.42 18.59
C SER A 6 2.97 1.42 18.10
N LYS A 7 3.19 1.29 16.78
CA LYS A 7 4.52 1.22 16.17
C LYS A 7 5.19 2.59 16.07
N TYR A 8 4.41 3.65 15.89
CA TYR A 8 4.88 5.02 15.69
C TYR A 8 4.15 6.03 16.60
N PRO A 9 4.24 5.87 17.93
CA PRO A 9 3.43 6.63 18.89
C PRO A 9 3.68 8.14 18.87
N ASP A 10 4.89 8.57 18.51
CA ASP A 10 5.30 9.98 18.50
C ASP A 10 5.04 10.67 17.16
N THR A 11 4.29 10.05 16.25
CA THR A 11 4.01 10.64 14.94
C THR A 11 2.95 11.71 15.02
N ASP A 12 3.34 12.95 14.69
CA ASP A 12 2.39 14.01 14.38
C ASP A 12 1.92 13.89 12.93
N TRP A 13 0.78 13.21 12.74
CA TRP A 13 0.19 12.98 11.42
C TRP A 13 -0.24 14.27 10.71
N ALA A 14 -0.46 15.37 11.44
CA ALA A 14 -0.83 16.65 10.83
C ALA A 14 0.31 17.25 9.99
N THR A 15 1.57 16.88 10.26
CA THR A 15 2.74 17.38 9.51
C THR A 15 2.83 16.90 8.07
N TYR A 16 2.13 15.81 7.72
CA TYR A 16 2.16 15.24 6.38
C TYR A 16 1.21 15.91 5.39
N ASP A 17 0.36 16.85 5.84
CA ASP A 17 -0.57 17.62 4.99
C ASP A 17 -1.32 16.75 3.97
N PHE A 18 -2.00 15.70 4.48
CA PHE A 18 -2.70 14.76 3.63
C PHE A 18 -3.80 15.45 2.81
N PRO A 19 -3.87 15.22 1.48
CA PRO A 19 -4.95 15.72 0.66
C PRO A 19 -6.32 15.18 1.08
N SER A 20 -7.39 15.91 0.76
CA SER A 20 -8.75 15.55 1.18
C SER A 20 -9.21 14.15 0.78
N TYR A 21 -8.74 13.62 -0.35
CA TYR A 21 -9.08 12.25 -0.80
C TYR A 21 -8.56 11.17 0.15
N VAL A 22 -7.51 11.43 0.93
CA VAL A 22 -6.96 10.50 1.92
C VAL A 22 -7.96 10.29 3.06
N HIS A 23 -8.77 11.29 3.38
CA HIS A 23 -9.76 11.26 4.45
C HIS A 23 -11.11 10.69 4.02
N SER A 24 -11.20 10.05 2.84
CA SER A 24 -12.43 9.45 2.33
C SER A 24 -12.94 8.26 3.15
N SER A 25 -12.03 7.53 3.82
CA SER A 25 -12.37 6.49 4.80
C SER A 25 -11.18 6.17 5.69
N GLU A 26 -11.43 5.51 6.83
CA GLU A 26 -10.37 5.06 7.74
C GLU A 26 -9.38 4.09 7.05
N SER A 27 -9.87 3.22 6.18
CA SER A 27 -9.05 2.26 5.42
C SER A 27 -8.13 2.96 4.44
N VAL A 28 -8.65 3.97 3.73
CA VAL A 28 -7.85 4.79 2.81
C VAL A 28 -6.78 5.53 3.60
N GLU A 29 -7.17 6.26 4.64
CA GLU A 29 -6.22 7.00 5.48
C GLU A 29 -5.14 6.09 6.06
N THR A 30 -5.52 4.90 6.52
CA THR A 30 -4.57 3.89 7.00
C THR A 30 -3.58 3.49 5.91
N GLY A 31 -4.05 3.24 4.67
CA GLY A 31 -3.17 2.90 3.54
C GLY A 31 -2.10 3.97 3.26
N TYR A 32 -2.49 5.25 3.21
CA TYR A 32 -1.55 6.35 3.02
C TYR A 32 -0.57 6.51 4.19
N ARG A 33 -1.06 6.38 5.43
CA ARG A 33 -0.19 6.41 6.62
C ARG A 33 0.83 5.27 6.63
N ILE A 34 0.47 4.07 6.16
CA ILE A 34 1.41 2.96 5.95
C ILE A 34 2.45 3.35 4.92
N ALA A 35 2.05 3.88 3.76
CA ALA A 35 3.01 4.25 2.71
C ALA A 35 4.02 5.30 3.17
N VAL A 36 3.60 6.24 4.04
CA VAL A 36 4.49 7.24 4.65
C VAL A 36 5.54 6.61 5.57
N LYS A 37 5.15 5.64 6.39
CA LYS A 37 6.03 5.08 7.45
C LYS A 37 6.79 3.83 7.03
N GLU A 38 6.24 3.08 6.09
CA GLU A 38 6.73 1.78 5.63
C GLU A 38 6.92 1.74 4.10
N PRO A 39 7.52 2.77 3.46
CA PRO A 39 7.67 2.77 2.00
C PRO A 39 8.54 1.62 1.50
N GLU A 40 9.60 1.25 2.25
CA GLU A 40 10.46 0.12 1.89
C GLU A 40 9.75 -1.23 2.02
N LEU A 41 8.81 -1.39 2.97
CA LEU A 41 7.96 -2.58 3.03
C LEU A 41 7.11 -2.71 1.77
N LEU A 42 6.43 -1.62 1.39
CA LEU A 42 5.52 -1.63 0.24
C LEU A 42 6.27 -1.84 -1.09
N LYS A 43 7.51 -1.34 -1.18
CA LYS A 43 8.40 -1.53 -2.35
C LYS A 43 8.65 -2.99 -2.72
N HIS A 44 8.54 -3.92 -1.77
CA HIS A 44 8.73 -5.35 -2.03
C HIS A 44 7.60 -5.97 -2.85
N PHE A 45 6.44 -5.33 -2.95
CA PHE A 45 5.23 -5.94 -3.50
C PHE A 45 4.73 -5.15 -4.70
N LYS A 46 4.32 -5.85 -5.77
CA LYS A 46 3.47 -5.25 -6.80
C LYS A 46 2.05 -5.03 -6.27
N CYS A 47 1.31 -4.14 -6.90
CA CYS A 47 -0.13 -4.04 -6.68
C CYS A 47 -0.87 -5.06 -7.56
N TYR A 48 -1.83 -5.80 -6.98
CA TYR A 48 -2.61 -6.82 -7.68
C TYR A 48 -3.95 -6.26 -8.18
N CYS A 49 -4.06 -4.94 -8.31
CA CYS A 49 -5.14 -4.28 -9.05
C CYS A 49 -4.78 -4.06 -10.54
N PHE A 50 -3.56 -4.45 -10.96
CA PHE A 50 -3.08 -4.36 -12.36
C PHE A 50 -3.02 -2.92 -12.89
N CYS A 51 -2.57 -2.01 -12.04
CA CYS A 51 -2.37 -0.61 -12.38
C CYS A 51 -0.96 -0.28 -12.90
N ASP A 52 -0.15 -1.30 -13.15
CA ASP A 52 1.17 -1.17 -13.77
C ASP A 52 1.11 -0.50 -15.16
N ALA A 53 -0.02 -0.64 -15.88
CA ALA A 53 -0.29 0.11 -17.10
C ALA A 53 -0.30 1.64 -16.92
N MET A 54 -0.45 2.14 -15.68
CA MET A 54 -0.33 3.57 -15.33
C MET A 54 1.13 3.99 -15.08
N GLY A 55 2.09 3.07 -15.15
CA GLY A 55 3.49 3.31 -14.84
C GLY A 55 3.87 3.08 -13.37
N HIS A 56 2.97 2.53 -12.55
CA HIS A 56 3.26 2.20 -11.15
C HIS A 56 4.21 1.00 -11.07
N ALA A 57 5.38 1.18 -10.44
CA ALA A 57 6.41 0.14 -10.36
C ALA A 57 6.16 -0.89 -9.24
N ASP A 58 5.60 -0.45 -8.12
CA ASP A 58 5.35 -1.28 -6.94
C ASP A 58 4.17 -0.70 -6.11
N LEU A 59 3.78 -1.36 -5.03
CA LEU A 59 2.61 -1.00 -4.22
C LEU A 59 2.71 0.40 -3.58
N ARG A 60 3.92 0.92 -3.33
CA ARG A 60 4.08 2.27 -2.76
C ARG A 60 3.68 3.36 -3.74
N TRP A 61 3.78 3.11 -5.05
CA TRP A 61 3.36 4.03 -6.11
C TRP A 61 1.85 4.29 -6.09
N CYS A 62 1.06 3.35 -5.56
CA CYS A 62 -0.37 3.57 -5.39
C CYS A 62 -0.71 4.71 -4.42
N PHE A 63 0.23 5.11 -3.57
CA PHE A 63 0.02 6.12 -2.52
C PHE A 63 0.95 7.32 -2.66
N LEU A 64 2.17 7.11 -3.16
CA LEU A 64 3.21 8.12 -3.29
C LEU A 64 3.57 8.31 -4.77
N ARG A 65 3.66 9.56 -5.22
CA ARG A 65 4.03 9.87 -6.61
C ARG A 65 5.45 9.39 -6.88
N GLU A 66 5.60 8.61 -7.94
CA GLU A 66 6.88 7.97 -8.30
C GLU A 66 7.48 7.12 -7.15
N GLY A 67 6.65 6.70 -6.21
CA GLY A 67 7.05 5.90 -5.05
C GLY A 67 7.76 6.67 -3.93
N GLU A 68 7.84 8.00 -4.00
CA GLU A 68 8.60 8.82 -3.06
C GLU A 68 7.71 9.89 -2.41
N LEU A 69 7.83 10.06 -1.08
CA LEU A 69 6.98 10.99 -0.32
C LEU A 69 7.25 12.45 -0.69
N GLU A 70 8.49 12.81 -0.99
CA GLU A 70 8.89 14.16 -1.43
C GLU A 70 8.19 14.63 -2.71
N ASN A 71 7.75 13.69 -3.55
CA ASN A 71 7.02 13.99 -4.77
C ASN A 71 5.51 14.19 -4.52
N GLY A 72 5.05 13.92 -3.30
CA GLY A 72 3.67 14.05 -2.86
C GLY A 72 2.84 12.78 -3.01
N PHE A 73 1.54 12.90 -2.72
CA PHE A 73 0.62 11.76 -2.70
C PHE A 73 -0.03 11.51 -4.07
N ASP A 74 -0.14 10.23 -4.43
CA ASP A 74 -0.88 9.76 -5.61
C ASP A 74 -2.34 9.52 -5.21
N PRO A 75 -3.34 10.10 -5.90
CA PRO A 75 -4.75 9.93 -5.54
C PRO A 75 -5.31 8.54 -5.83
N HIS A 76 -4.63 7.74 -6.66
CA HIS A 76 -5.17 6.48 -7.17
C HIS A 76 -5.48 5.47 -6.04
N GLY A 77 -4.62 5.39 -5.03
CA GLY A 77 -4.80 4.49 -3.89
C GLY A 77 -6.07 4.75 -3.08
N ALA A 78 -6.61 5.98 -3.12
CA ALA A 78 -7.84 6.34 -2.41
C ALA A 78 -9.09 5.65 -2.98
N ASP A 79 -9.08 5.36 -4.28
CA ASP A 79 -10.22 4.77 -4.99
C ASP A 79 -10.12 3.24 -5.15
N CYS A 80 -9.08 2.60 -4.59
CA CYS A 80 -8.80 1.18 -4.82
C CYS A 80 -8.68 0.37 -3.53
N ASN A 81 -9.67 -0.49 -3.28
CA ASN A 81 -9.69 -1.37 -2.10
C ASN A 81 -8.61 -2.45 -2.07
N ILE A 82 -8.07 -2.82 -3.23
CA ILE A 82 -6.93 -3.72 -3.32
C ILE A 82 -5.68 -3.00 -2.81
N CYS A 83 -5.42 -1.75 -3.23
CA CYS A 83 -4.25 -0.99 -2.81
C CYS A 83 -4.15 -0.87 -1.28
N TYR A 84 -5.13 -0.22 -0.64
CA TYR A 84 -5.09 -0.04 0.82
C TYR A 84 -5.23 -1.36 1.59
N GLY A 85 -5.98 -2.33 1.04
CA GLY A 85 -6.09 -3.67 1.63
C GLY A 85 -4.76 -4.42 1.64
N GLN A 86 -3.99 -4.33 0.54
CA GLN A 86 -2.65 -4.89 0.46
C GLN A 86 -1.69 -4.21 1.44
N ALA A 87 -1.65 -2.87 1.48
CA ALA A 87 -0.78 -2.16 2.41
C ALA A 87 -1.02 -2.58 3.87
N MET A 88 -2.29 -2.71 4.27
CA MET A 88 -2.66 -3.19 5.61
C MET A 88 -2.23 -4.63 5.87
N MET A 89 -2.41 -5.55 4.90
CA MET A 89 -1.94 -6.94 5.05
C MET A 89 -0.41 -7.02 5.13
N ALA A 90 0.32 -6.21 4.35
CA ALA A 90 1.78 -6.15 4.40
C ALA A 90 2.25 -5.79 5.80
N LEU A 91 1.69 -4.72 6.38
CA LEU A 91 2.04 -4.28 7.73
C LEU A 91 1.72 -5.38 8.76
N LEU A 92 0.52 -5.96 8.71
CA LEU A 92 0.13 -7.03 9.65
C LEU A 92 1.04 -8.26 9.56
N TRP A 93 1.44 -8.66 8.35
CA TRP A 93 2.37 -9.77 8.16
C TRP A 93 3.79 -9.44 8.60
N GLN A 94 4.25 -8.20 8.37
CA GLN A 94 5.54 -7.73 8.87
C GLN A 94 5.60 -7.77 10.40
N GLU A 95 4.55 -7.27 11.07
CA GLU A 95 4.44 -7.31 12.53
C GLU A 95 4.36 -8.74 13.08
N ALA A 96 3.80 -9.67 12.30
CA ALA A 96 3.79 -11.10 12.63
C ALA A 96 5.14 -11.80 12.34
N GLY A 97 6.16 -11.09 11.84
CA GLY A 97 7.48 -11.64 11.53
C GLY A 97 7.51 -12.55 10.29
N ILE A 98 6.50 -12.45 9.41
CA ILE A 98 6.48 -13.21 8.16
C ILE A 98 7.54 -12.59 7.21
N PRO A 99 8.40 -13.40 6.56
CA PRO A 99 9.38 -12.85 5.62
C PRO A 99 8.71 -12.41 4.29
N PRO A 100 9.25 -11.40 3.59
CA PRO A 100 8.65 -10.85 2.35
C PRO A 100 8.32 -11.90 1.29
N GLU A 101 9.16 -12.93 1.13
CA GLU A 101 8.93 -14.00 0.15
C GLU A 101 7.62 -14.76 0.45
N ARG A 102 7.35 -15.04 1.72
CA ARG A 102 6.10 -15.69 2.16
C ARG A 102 4.90 -14.76 2.05
N MET A 103 5.10 -13.45 2.22
CA MET A 103 4.04 -12.47 1.96
C MET A 103 3.66 -12.44 0.47
N THR A 104 4.65 -12.47 -0.42
CA THR A 104 4.42 -12.55 -1.87
C THR A 104 3.64 -13.80 -2.26
N GLU A 105 4.03 -14.98 -1.77
CA GLU A 105 3.25 -16.22 -1.96
C GLU A 105 1.80 -16.07 -1.45
N GLY A 106 1.63 -15.42 -0.29
CA GLY A 106 0.33 -15.12 0.30
C GLY A 106 -0.53 -14.21 -0.58
N TYR A 107 0.06 -13.17 -1.17
CA TYR A 107 -0.62 -12.29 -2.12
C TYR A 107 -1.00 -13.02 -3.40
N GLU A 108 -0.07 -13.76 -3.99
CA GLU A 108 -0.31 -14.51 -5.22
C GLU A 108 -1.47 -15.49 -5.06
N LYS A 109 -1.50 -16.21 -3.94
CA LYS A 109 -2.62 -17.09 -3.61
C LYS A 109 -3.92 -16.30 -3.39
N LYS A 110 -3.89 -15.20 -2.63
CA LYS A 110 -5.09 -14.40 -2.34
C LYS A 110 -5.72 -13.83 -3.62
N PHE A 111 -4.88 -13.42 -4.57
CA PHE A 111 -5.30 -12.78 -5.81
C PHE A 111 -5.22 -13.70 -7.03
N GLU A 112 -5.12 -15.02 -6.85
CA GLU A 112 -4.92 -16.02 -7.92
C GLU A 112 -5.90 -15.81 -9.09
N LYS A 113 -7.18 -15.59 -8.81
CA LYS A 113 -8.22 -15.40 -9.84
C LYS A 113 -8.05 -14.11 -10.64
N LEU A 114 -7.54 -13.05 -10.00
CA LEU A 114 -7.26 -11.81 -10.71
C LEU A 114 -5.99 -11.96 -11.56
N ILE A 115 -4.99 -12.68 -11.06
CA ILE A 115 -3.75 -13.00 -11.79
C ILE A 115 -4.07 -13.83 -13.03
N GLU A 116 -4.89 -14.87 -12.91
CA GLU A 116 -5.32 -15.69 -14.05
C GLU A 116 -6.04 -14.85 -15.13
N ARG A 117 -6.84 -13.87 -14.70
CA ARG A 117 -7.67 -13.05 -15.58
C ARG A 117 -6.93 -11.88 -16.22
N PHE A 118 -6.05 -11.22 -15.48
CA PHE A 118 -5.44 -9.94 -15.86
C PHE A 118 -3.89 -9.98 -15.88
N GLY A 119 -3.27 -10.97 -15.25
CA GLY A 119 -1.81 -11.10 -15.16
C GLY A 119 -1.14 -11.69 -16.40
N ASN A 120 -1.90 -12.20 -17.37
CA ASN A 120 -1.38 -12.75 -18.62
C ASN A 120 -1.31 -11.71 -19.75
N GLY A 121 -1.12 -10.44 -19.42
CA GLY A 121 -0.85 -9.38 -20.39
C GLY A 121 0.65 -9.22 -20.65
N ASN A 122 1.21 -10.08 -21.50
CA ASN A 122 2.40 -9.76 -22.31
C ASN A 122 1.94 -9.51 -23.74
#